data_AF-A0A2E2B8S7-F1
#
_entry.id   AF-A0A2E2B8S7-F1
#
_cell.length_a   1.000
_cell.length_b   1.000
_cell.length_c   1.000
_cell.angle_alpha   90.00
_cell.angle_beta   90.00
_cell.angle_gamma   90.00
#
_symmetry.space_group_name_H-M   'P 1'
#
loop_
_entity.id
_entity.type
_entity.pdbx_description
1 polymer ?
#
loop_
_entity_poly.entity_id
_entity_poly.type
_entity_poly.pdbx_seq_one_letter_code
_entity_poly.pdbx_strand_id
1 'polypeptide(L)'
;RYFQGMGVGTVVCHPKMEQPIHNLMRAWVDIEAQKTPYNVKALEPDEMLEIKNTIYLRAFETHHTVPSLGYCVVEKRSKLKAQLQGLPQEQLVALKKKGEDITQTLEIPLMCYTGDTTWGSCFDREDVLNAQILITECTFLEDDHRNRANVGKHLHLDHIVQLLERSKARYIVLTHLSRRTHLAQAHRQINDAIKPEDRERLFLLMDHRSNRDRYNQQQEAFDTQGD
;
A
#
# COMPACT_ATOMS: atom_id res chain seq x y z
N ARG A 1 19.42 4.27 -23.70
CA ARG A 1 20.27 5.23 -22.94
C ARG A 1 19.70 5.33 -21.53
N TYR A 2 20.51 5.48 -20.49
CA TYR A 2 19.98 5.78 -19.15
C TYR A 2 19.40 7.19 -19.12
N PHE A 3 18.20 7.36 -18.58
CA PHE A 3 17.59 8.66 -18.45
C PHE A 3 18.25 9.39 -17.27
N GLN A 4 18.98 10.48 -17.56
CA GLN A 4 19.55 11.40 -16.56
C GLN A 4 20.32 10.73 -15.39
N GLY A 5 21.09 9.67 -15.66
CA GLY A 5 21.89 8.99 -14.62
C GLY A 5 21.09 8.11 -13.65
N MET A 6 19.78 7.96 -13.87
CA MET A 6 18.95 7.01 -13.13
C MET A 6 19.28 5.57 -13.55
N GLY A 7 19.16 4.63 -12.61
CA GLY A 7 19.27 3.20 -12.88
C GLY A 7 18.15 2.67 -13.77
N VAL A 8 18.23 1.39 -14.13
CA VAL A 8 17.18 0.71 -14.92
C VAL A 8 15.87 0.68 -14.13
N GLY A 9 14.79 1.21 -14.70
CA GLY A 9 13.45 1.15 -14.10
C GLY A 9 12.95 -0.30 -14.01
N THR A 10 12.26 -0.63 -12.92
CA THR A 10 11.69 -1.97 -12.72
C THR A 10 10.18 -1.86 -12.54
N VAL A 11 9.43 -2.58 -13.38
CA VAL A 11 7.99 -2.77 -13.21
C VAL A 11 7.75 -4.06 -12.43
N VAL A 12 6.96 -3.97 -11.37
CA VAL A 12 6.49 -5.12 -10.60
C VAL A 12 5.02 -5.36 -10.95
N CYS A 13 4.66 -6.60 -11.30
CA CYS A 13 3.31 -6.89 -11.78
C CYS A 13 2.85 -8.32 -11.45
N HIS A 14 1.55 -8.56 -11.65
CA HIS A 14 1.00 -9.91 -11.68
C HIS A 14 1.67 -10.74 -12.80
N PRO A 15 1.94 -12.04 -12.61
CA PRO A 15 2.59 -12.90 -13.62
C PRO A 15 1.95 -12.87 -15.00
N LYS A 16 0.60 -12.96 -15.06
CA LYS A 16 -0.19 -12.79 -16.28
C LYS A 16 0.03 -11.45 -17.03
N MET A 17 0.58 -10.42 -16.39
CA MET A 17 0.86 -9.11 -17.00
C MET A 17 2.29 -8.95 -17.51
N GLU A 18 3.21 -9.84 -17.16
CA GLU A 18 4.62 -9.72 -17.53
C GLU A 18 4.82 -9.66 -19.05
N GLN A 19 4.28 -10.65 -19.77
CA GLN A 19 4.40 -10.68 -21.23
C GLN A 19 3.67 -9.51 -21.92
N PRO A 20 2.43 -9.14 -21.54
CA PRO A 20 1.80 -7.90 -22.02
C PRO A 20 2.65 -6.64 -21.83
N ILE A 21 3.34 -6.49 -20.69
CA ILE A 21 4.23 -5.35 -20.44
C ILE A 21 5.43 -5.38 -21.38
N HIS A 22 6.05 -6.54 -21.60
CA HIS A 22 7.11 -6.67 -22.61
C HIS A 22 6.63 -6.31 -24.02
N ASN A 23 5.40 -6.67 -24.37
CA ASN A 23 4.80 -6.30 -25.66
C ASN A 23 4.64 -4.79 -25.79
N LEU A 24 4.12 -4.15 -24.74
CA LEU A 24 3.99 -2.69 -24.67
C LEU A 24 5.34 -1.99 -24.83
N MET A 25 6.36 -2.45 -24.08
CA MET A 25 7.69 -1.86 -24.15
C MET A 25 8.36 -2.04 -25.52
N ARG A 26 8.13 -3.17 -26.20
CA ARG A 26 8.60 -3.35 -27.60
C ARG A 26 7.98 -2.32 -28.53
N ALA A 27 6.65 -2.15 -28.47
CA ALA A 27 5.96 -1.13 -29.27
C ALA A 27 6.46 0.29 -28.94
N TRP A 28 6.72 0.58 -27.66
CA TRP A 28 7.25 1.88 -27.24
C TRP A 28 8.66 2.14 -27.76
N VAL A 29 9.54 1.14 -27.73
CA VAL A 29 10.90 1.22 -28.27
C VAL A 29 10.90 1.54 -29.77
N ASP A 30 9.97 0.95 -30.53
CA ASP A 30 9.82 1.22 -31.96
C ASP A 30 9.38 2.67 -32.22
N ILE A 31 8.46 3.19 -31.40
CA ILE A 31 7.99 4.59 -31.48
C ILE A 31 9.10 5.57 -31.09
N GLU A 32 9.81 5.31 -29.99
CA GLU A 32 10.88 6.16 -29.48
C GLU A 32 12.14 6.09 -30.37
N ALA A 33 12.21 5.10 -31.28
CA ALA A 33 13.41 4.71 -32.01
C ALA A 33 14.64 4.52 -31.10
N GLN A 34 14.40 4.12 -29.85
CA GLN A 34 15.42 4.02 -28.81
C GLN A 34 15.17 2.80 -27.92
N LYS A 35 16.21 2.00 -27.71
CA LYS A 35 16.20 0.91 -26.73
C LYS A 35 16.36 1.46 -25.31
N THR A 36 15.24 1.77 -24.68
CA THR A 36 15.18 2.17 -23.27
C THR A 36 15.28 0.93 -22.39
N PRO A 37 16.29 0.82 -21.49
CA PRO A 37 16.44 -0.35 -20.63
C PRO A 37 15.35 -0.38 -19.55
N TYR A 38 14.79 -1.55 -19.29
CA TYR A 38 13.78 -1.78 -18.26
C TYR A 38 13.87 -3.22 -17.74
N ASN A 39 13.37 -3.44 -16.53
CA ASN A 39 13.11 -4.76 -15.97
C ASN A 39 11.61 -4.95 -15.77
N VAL A 40 11.13 -6.18 -15.91
CA VAL A 40 9.81 -6.60 -15.44
C VAL A 40 10.02 -7.72 -14.44
N LYS A 41 9.35 -7.64 -13.30
CA LYS A 41 9.35 -8.67 -12.27
C LYS A 41 7.92 -9.07 -11.98
N ALA A 42 7.56 -10.26 -12.44
CA ALA A 42 6.36 -10.94 -11.98
C ALA A 42 6.53 -11.34 -10.50
N LEU A 43 5.51 -11.07 -9.68
CA LEU A 43 5.44 -11.56 -8.30
C LEU A 43 4.18 -12.39 -8.13
N GLU A 44 4.32 -13.63 -7.65
CA GLU A 44 3.17 -14.42 -7.20
C GLU A 44 2.60 -13.87 -5.88
N PRO A 45 1.32 -14.13 -5.54
CA PRO A 45 0.80 -13.84 -4.21
C PRO A 45 1.70 -14.41 -3.10
N ASP A 46 1.88 -13.62 -2.04
CA ASP A 46 2.76 -13.86 -0.89
C ASP A 46 4.27 -13.88 -1.18
N GLU A 47 4.69 -13.71 -2.44
CA GLU A 47 6.09 -13.50 -2.80
C GLU A 47 6.57 -12.13 -2.31
N MET A 48 7.85 -12.08 -1.89
CA MET A 48 8.52 -10.86 -1.46
C MET A 48 9.69 -10.50 -2.36
N LEU A 49 9.71 -9.24 -2.79
CA LEU A 49 10.84 -8.63 -3.48
C LEU A 49 11.55 -7.66 -2.53
N GLU A 50 12.84 -7.85 -2.28
CA GLU A 50 13.63 -6.84 -1.58
C GLU A 50 13.81 -5.59 -2.45
N ILE A 51 13.35 -4.44 -1.95
CA ILE A 51 13.43 -3.16 -2.67
C ILE A 51 14.47 -2.21 -2.08
N LYS A 52 14.83 -2.41 -0.81
CA LYS A 52 15.91 -1.73 -0.09
C LYS A 52 16.33 -2.64 1.07
N ASN A 53 17.55 -2.48 1.59
CA ASN A 53 18.00 -3.22 2.77
C ASN A 53 16.92 -3.20 3.87
N THR A 54 16.52 -4.38 4.35
CA THR A 54 15.44 -4.61 5.33
C THR A 54 14.02 -4.24 4.89
N ILE A 55 13.79 -3.71 3.69
CA ILE A 55 12.47 -3.32 3.18
C ILE A 55 12.10 -4.19 1.98
N TYR A 56 10.95 -4.84 2.11
CA TYR A 56 10.42 -5.80 1.15
C TYR A 56 9.08 -5.31 0.61
N LEU A 57 8.82 -5.58 -0.66
CA LEU A 57 7.52 -5.47 -1.28
C LEU A 57 6.91 -6.87 -1.32
N ARG A 58 5.81 -7.08 -0.61
CA ARG A 58 5.04 -8.32 -0.62
C ARG A 58 3.82 -8.17 -1.49
N ALA A 59 3.64 -9.06 -2.46
CA ALA A 59 2.40 -9.14 -3.23
C ALA A 59 1.33 -9.92 -2.45
N PHE A 60 0.06 -9.57 -2.64
CA PHE A 60 -1.06 -10.36 -2.17
C PHE A 60 -2.18 -10.35 -3.21
N GLU A 61 -2.94 -11.43 -3.26
CA GLU A 61 -4.05 -11.56 -4.20
C GLU A 61 -5.18 -10.58 -3.86
N THR A 62 -5.67 -9.91 -4.90
CA THR A 62 -6.90 -9.11 -4.83
C THR A 62 -7.89 -9.62 -5.84
N HIS A 63 -9.18 -9.37 -5.61
CA HIS A 63 -10.22 -9.85 -6.48
C HIS A 63 -10.80 -8.70 -7.31
N HIS A 64 -10.54 -8.73 -8.62
CA HIS A 64 -11.02 -7.76 -9.59
C HIS A 64 -11.37 -8.44 -10.93
N THR A 65 -11.91 -7.69 -11.89
CA THR A 65 -12.35 -8.26 -13.20
C THR A 65 -11.21 -8.73 -14.10
N VAL A 66 -9.98 -8.34 -13.78
CA VAL A 66 -8.74 -8.72 -14.47
C VAL A 66 -7.72 -9.19 -13.43
N PRO A 67 -6.64 -9.90 -13.82
CA PRO A 67 -5.59 -10.28 -12.88
C PRO A 67 -5.06 -9.08 -12.11
N SER A 68 -5.13 -9.14 -10.78
CA SER A 68 -4.84 -8.02 -9.89
C SER A 68 -4.06 -8.48 -8.67
N LEU A 69 -3.19 -7.60 -8.18
CA LEU A 69 -2.45 -7.76 -6.95
C LEU A 69 -2.54 -6.48 -6.13
N GLY A 70 -2.62 -6.64 -4.82
CA GLY A 70 -2.23 -5.60 -3.89
C GLY A 70 -0.78 -5.80 -3.44
N TYR A 71 -0.19 -4.77 -2.85
CA TYR A 71 1.18 -4.80 -2.35
C TYR A 71 1.29 -4.21 -0.95
N CYS A 72 2.07 -4.86 -0.09
CA CYS A 72 2.49 -4.33 1.21
C CYS A 72 4.00 -4.08 1.20
N VAL A 73 4.40 -2.86 1.55
CA VAL A 73 5.79 -2.53 1.90
C VAL A 73 6.01 -2.92 3.36
N VAL A 74 6.91 -3.85 3.61
CA VAL A 74 7.18 -4.44 4.91
C VAL A 74 8.64 -4.24 5.29
N GLU A 75 8.88 -3.68 6.47
CA GLU A 75 10.22 -3.62 7.06
C GLU A 75 10.46 -4.85 7.94
N LYS A 76 11.57 -5.55 7.73
CA LYS A 76 12.02 -6.68 8.55
C LYS A 76 13.09 -6.21 9.52
N ARG A 77 12.81 -6.27 10.83
CA ARG A 77 13.77 -5.94 11.89
C ARG A 77 14.14 -7.18 12.68
N SER A 78 15.43 -7.46 12.81
CA SER A 78 15.91 -8.48 13.74
C SER A 78 15.96 -7.91 15.16
N LYS A 79 15.23 -8.53 16.10
CA LYS A 79 15.31 -8.21 17.53
C LYS A 79 15.76 -9.43 18.32
N LEU A 80 16.42 -9.20 19.45
CA LEU A 80 16.76 -10.28 20.37
C LEU A 80 15.47 -10.97 20.88
N LYS A 81 15.46 -12.30 20.95
CA LYS A 81 14.33 -13.09 21.48
C LYS A 81 14.04 -12.67 22.92
N ALA A 82 12.76 -12.64 23.29
CA ALA A 82 12.30 -12.12 24.58
C ALA A 82 12.98 -12.85 25.76
N GLN A 83 13.15 -14.18 25.67
CA GLN A 83 13.81 -14.98 26.70
C GLN A 83 15.32 -14.72 26.85
N LEU A 84 15.95 -14.00 25.91
CA LEU A 84 17.37 -13.65 25.96
C LEU A 84 17.60 -12.18 26.33
N GLN A 85 16.53 -11.39 26.52
CA GLN A 85 16.65 -10.01 26.94
C GLN A 85 17.21 -9.92 28.36
N GLY A 86 18.21 -9.06 28.57
CA GLY A 86 18.91 -8.89 29.84
C GLY A 86 20.08 -9.82 30.08
N LEU A 87 20.34 -10.80 29.20
CA LEU A 87 21.56 -11.61 29.29
C LEU A 87 22.82 -10.79 28.98
N PRO A 88 23.95 -11.05 29.66
CA PRO A 88 25.23 -10.42 29.34
C PRO A 88 25.66 -10.66 27.88
N GLN A 89 26.30 -9.66 27.28
CA GLN A 89 26.76 -9.74 25.88
C GLN A 89 27.67 -10.95 25.61
N GLU A 90 28.52 -11.32 26.56
CA GLU A 90 29.40 -12.49 26.45
C GLU A 90 28.61 -13.81 26.29
N GLN A 91 27.51 -13.96 27.02
CA GLN A 91 26.64 -15.12 26.93
C GLN A 91 25.89 -15.15 25.59
N LEU A 92 25.41 -14.00 25.11
CA LEU A 92 24.78 -13.89 23.79
C LEU A 92 25.74 -14.25 22.66
N VAL A 93 27.01 -13.82 22.74
CA VAL A 93 28.05 -14.19 21.78
C VAL A 93 28.35 -15.68 21.85
N ALA A 94 28.40 -16.28 23.04
CA ALA A 94 28.60 -17.72 23.19
C ALA A 94 27.45 -18.53 22.56
N LEU A 95 26.19 -18.13 22.78
CA LEU A 95 25.01 -18.76 22.17
C LEU A 95 25.06 -18.64 20.64
N LYS A 96 25.40 -17.45 20.11
CA LYS A 96 25.57 -17.26 18.67
C LYS A 96 26.70 -18.12 18.09
N LYS A 97 27.82 -18.26 18.79
CA LYS A 97 28.95 -19.15 18.40
C LYS A 97 28.56 -20.63 18.41
N LYS A 98 27.60 -21.02 19.25
CA LYS A 98 27.01 -22.37 19.24
C LYS A 98 26.01 -22.61 18.11
N GLY A 99 25.73 -21.59 17.29
CA GLY A 99 24.77 -21.65 16.20
C GLY A 99 23.31 -21.49 16.65
N GLU A 100 23.07 -21.07 17.90
CA GLU A 100 21.72 -20.82 18.38
C GLU A 100 21.16 -19.53 17.76
N ASP A 101 19.91 -19.61 17.29
CA ASP A 101 19.21 -18.44 16.79
C ASP A 101 18.73 -17.58 17.97
N ILE A 102 19.47 -16.51 18.22
CA ILE A 102 19.21 -15.59 19.34
C ILE A 102 18.24 -14.45 18.96
N THR A 103 17.88 -14.31 17.69
CA THR A 103 17.03 -13.22 17.20
C THR A 103 15.71 -13.71 16.65
N GLN A 104 14.68 -12.88 16.73
CA GLN A 104 13.43 -13.05 15.99
C GLN A 104 13.31 -11.94 14.96
N THR A 105 12.75 -12.26 13.79
CA THR A 105 12.43 -11.26 12.78
C THR A 105 11.03 -10.73 13.05
N LEU A 106 10.94 -9.41 13.24
CA LEU A 106 9.68 -8.70 13.30
C LEU A 106 9.40 -8.06 11.95
N GLU A 107 8.19 -8.26 11.45
CA GLU A 107 7.71 -7.63 10.24
C GLU A 107 6.81 -6.45 10.60
N ILE A 108 7.15 -5.28 10.07
CA ILE A 108 6.42 -4.03 10.31
C ILE A 108 5.83 -3.59 8.97
N PRO A 109 4.52 -3.76 8.75
CA PRO A 109 3.87 -3.27 7.54
C PRO A 109 3.86 -1.73 7.55
N LEU A 110 4.62 -1.12 6.65
CA LEU A 110 4.76 0.33 6.54
C LEU A 110 3.62 0.93 5.74
N MET A 111 3.32 0.33 4.59
CA MET A 111 2.32 0.82 3.66
C MET A 111 1.67 -0.34 2.92
N CYS A 112 0.36 -0.31 2.78
CA CYS A 112 -0.40 -1.24 1.95
C CYS A 112 -1.09 -0.46 0.82
N TYR A 113 -1.07 -1.01 -0.39
CA TYR A 113 -1.85 -0.55 -1.53
C TYR A 113 -2.65 -1.72 -2.10
N THR A 114 -3.98 -1.65 -2.07
CA THR A 114 -4.83 -2.75 -2.56
C THR A 114 -5.01 -2.74 -4.08
N GLY A 115 -4.82 -1.60 -4.74
CA GLY A 115 -5.38 -1.41 -6.08
C GLY A 115 -6.90 -1.57 -6.08
N ASP A 116 -7.45 -1.78 -7.28
CA ASP A 116 -8.88 -2.03 -7.48
C ASP A 116 -9.24 -3.44 -7.03
N THR A 117 -10.29 -3.55 -6.20
CA THR A 117 -10.76 -4.82 -5.67
C THR A 117 -12.15 -4.72 -5.06
N THR A 118 -12.86 -5.85 -5.03
CA THR A 118 -14.05 -6.01 -4.17
C THR A 118 -13.64 -6.36 -2.74
N TRP A 119 -14.58 -6.19 -1.80
CA TRP A 119 -14.41 -6.71 -0.45
C TRP A 119 -14.15 -8.23 -0.48
N GLY A 120 -13.21 -8.69 0.35
CA GLY A 120 -12.78 -10.08 0.37
C GLY A 120 -11.61 -10.32 1.34
N SER A 121 -10.98 -11.48 1.22
CA SER A 121 -9.94 -12.00 2.13
C SER A 121 -8.70 -11.12 2.24
N CYS A 122 -8.43 -10.26 1.26
CA CYS A 122 -7.32 -9.30 1.35
C CYS A 122 -7.49 -8.35 2.55
N PHE A 123 -8.72 -8.02 2.95
CA PHE A 123 -9.01 -7.20 4.13
C PHE A 123 -9.03 -7.99 5.46
N ASP A 124 -8.72 -9.29 5.42
CA ASP A 124 -8.53 -10.12 6.61
C ASP A 124 -7.04 -10.31 6.95
N ARG A 125 -6.13 -9.88 6.07
CA ARG A 125 -4.69 -10.06 6.24
C ARG A 125 -4.13 -9.13 7.32
N GLU A 126 -3.23 -9.68 8.15
CA GLU A 126 -2.57 -8.90 9.20
C GLU A 126 -1.68 -7.80 8.64
N ASP A 127 -1.00 -8.03 7.51
CA ASP A 127 -0.14 -7.02 6.89
C ASP A 127 -0.95 -5.83 6.32
N VAL A 128 -2.15 -6.08 5.81
CA VAL A 128 -3.09 -5.04 5.37
C VAL A 128 -3.69 -4.29 6.56
N LEU A 129 -4.21 -5.00 7.57
CA LEU A 129 -4.91 -4.37 8.71
C LEU A 129 -3.98 -3.66 9.68
N ASN A 130 -2.71 -4.06 9.78
CA ASN A 130 -1.72 -3.41 10.65
C ASN A 130 -0.75 -2.48 9.89
N ALA A 131 -0.97 -2.22 8.59
CA ALA A 131 -0.20 -1.24 7.83
C ALA A 131 -0.32 0.16 8.45
N GLN A 132 0.79 0.88 8.60
CA GLN A 132 0.74 2.26 9.13
C GLN A 132 -0.04 3.19 8.19
N ILE A 133 0.10 2.99 6.88
CA ILE A 133 -0.66 3.66 5.83
C ILE A 133 -1.37 2.61 4.98
N LEU A 134 -2.68 2.72 4.84
CA LEU A 134 -3.47 1.87 3.95
C LEU A 134 -4.08 2.69 2.82
N ILE A 135 -3.68 2.40 1.59
CA ILE A 135 -4.19 3.03 0.38
C ILE A 135 -5.12 2.04 -0.31
N THR A 136 -6.39 2.39 -0.45
CA THR A 136 -7.40 1.51 -1.04
C THR A 136 -8.39 2.26 -1.91
N GLU A 137 -9.06 1.57 -2.82
CA GLU A 137 -10.09 2.19 -3.64
C GLU A 137 -11.38 2.45 -2.83
N CYS A 138 -12.15 3.44 -3.27
CA CYS A 138 -13.56 3.54 -2.92
C CYS A 138 -14.29 4.08 -4.13
N THR A 139 -14.79 3.21 -4.99
CA THR A 139 -15.34 3.63 -6.28
C THR A 139 -16.74 4.25 -6.14
N PHE A 140 -17.58 3.71 -5.26
CA PHE A 140 -19.00 4.09 -5.15
C PHE A 140 -19.39 4.55 -3.74
N LEU A 141 -20.20 5.61 -3.64
CA LEU A 141 -20.66 6.17 -2.37
C LEU A 141 -22.17 6.14 -2.18
N GLU A 142 -22.93 6.06 -3.27
CA GLU A 142 -24.38 6.10 -3.25
C GLU A 142 -25.00 4.72 -3.01
N ASP A 143 -26.07 4.67 -2.21
CA ASP A 143 -26.70 3.40 -1.79
C ASP A 143 -27.17 2.52 -2.96
N ASP A 144 -27.64 3.11 -4.05
CA ASP A 144 -28.09 2.40 -5.25
C ASP A 144 -26.94 1.82 -6.08
N HIS A 145 -25.69 2.15 -5.75
CA HIS A 145 -24.50 1.67 -6.45
C HIS A 145 -23.85 0.43 -5.82
N ARG A 146 -24.37 -0.11 -4.71
CA ARG A 146 -23.87 -1.36 -4.08
C ARG A 146 -23.79 -2.53 -5.06
N ASN A 147 -24.84 -2.72 -5.86
CA ASN A 147 -24.87 -3.77 -6.87
C ASN A 147 -23.80 -3.55 -7.95
N ARG A 148 -23.64 -2.30 -8.40
CA ARG A 148 -22.61 -1.92 -9.38
C ARG A 148 -21.20 -2.17 -8.85
N ALA A 149 -20.95 -1.89 -7.58
CA ALA A 149 -19.69 -2.21 -6.91
C ALA A 149 -19.39 -3.71 -6.98
N ASN A 150 -20.35 -4.56 -6.66
CA ASN A 150 -20.16 -6.02 -6.70
C ASN A 150 -19.94 -6.56 -8.12
N VAL A 151 -20.68 -6.04 -9.12
CA VAL A 151 -20.53 -6.45 -10.53
C VAL A 151 -19.19 -6.00 -11.09
N GLY A 152 -18.80 -4.74 -10.84
CA GLY A 152 -17.52 -4.18 -11.27
C GLY A 152 -16.32 -4.61 -10.44
N LYS A 153 -16.53 -5.38 -9.36
CA LYS A 153 -15.51 -5.81 -8.40
C LYS A 153 -14.73 -4.63 -7.80
N HIS A 154 -15.48 -3.69 -7.23
CA HIS A 154 -15.00 -2.48 -6.58
C HIS A 154 -15.58 -2.32 -5.17
N LEU A 155 -15.04 -1.37 -4.40
CA LEU A 155 -15.52 -1.02 -3.07
C LEU A 155 -16.65 0.01 -3.09
N HIS A 156 -17.48 -0.08 -2.05
CA HIS A 156 -18.54 0.87 -1.70
C HIS A 156 -18.17 1.53 -0.36
N LEU A 157 -18.74 2.70 -0.06
CA LEU A 157 -18.54 3.41 1.22
C LEU A 157 -18.74 2.51 2.46
N ASP A 158 -19.75 1.65 2.47
CA ASP A 158 -19.97 0.68 3.55
C ASP A 158 -18.78 -0.22 3.84
N HIS A 159 -18.06 -0.65 2.80
CA HIS A 159 -16.85 -1.44 2.98
C HIS A 159 -15.74 -0.60 3.62
N ILE A 160 -15.72 0.72 3.38
CA ILE A 160 -14.80 1.64 4.06
C ILE A 160 -15.17 1.81 5.52
N VAL A 161 -16.46 1.92 5.85
CA VAL A 161 -16.91 1.95 7.26
C VAL A 161 -16.48 0.68 7.97
N GLN A 162 -16.69 -0.50 7.36
CA GLN A 162 -16.23 -1.78 7.90
C GLN A 162 -14.70 -1.84 8.02
N LEU A 163 -13.97 -1.32 7.03
CA LEU A 163 -12.51 -1.29 7.05
C LEU A 163 -11.97 -0.41 8.18
N LEU A 164 -12.60 0.74 8.43
CA LEU A 164 -12.22 1.65 9.51
C LEU A 164 -12.31 0.96 10.88
N GLU A 165 -13.34 0.15 11.12
CA GLU A 165 -13.49 -0.58 12.38
C GLU A 165 -12.41 -1.66 12.60
N ARG A 166 -11.85 -2.21 11.51
CA ARG A 166 -10.90 -3.32 11.55
C ARG A 166 -9.44 -2.88 11.45
N SER A 167 -9.19 -1.82 10.69
CA SER A 167 -7.85 -1.37 10.35
C SER A 167 -7.24 -0.55 11.48
N LYS A 168 -6.03 -0.93 11.88
CA LYS A 168 -5.18 -0.18 12.82
C LYS A 168 -4.31 0.86 12.11
N ALA A 169 -4.56 1.11 10.82
CA ALA A 169 -3.81 2.09 10.07
C ALA A 169 -3.95 3.47 10.69
N ARG A 170 -2.79 4.13 10.85
CA ARG A 170 -2.72 5.52 11.29
C ARG A 170 -3.33 6.44 10.25
N TYR A 171 -3.18 6.11 8.97
CA TYR A 171 -3.75 6.85 7.86
C TYR A 171 -4.33 5.91 6.82
N ILE A 172 -5.54 6.20 6.37
CA ILE A 172 -6.22 5.51 5.27
C ILE A 172 -6.43 6.52 4.13
N VAL A 173 -5.97 6.18 2.95
CA VAL A 173 -6.07 7.03 1.76
C VAL A 173 -6.97 6.34 0.75
N LEU A 174 -8.13 6.96 0.49
CA LEU A 174 -9.03 6.52 -0.56
C LEU A 174 -8.60 7.08 -1.91
N THR A 175 -8.56 6.19 -2.89
CA THR A 175 -8.36 6.50 -4.30
C THR A 175 -9.54 6.01 -5.14
N HIS A 176 -9.48 6.23 -6.45
CA HIS A 176 -10.38 5.63 -7.44
C HIS A 176 -11.89 5.95 -7.24
N LEU A 177 -12.24 7.08 -6.61
CA LEU A 177 -13.62 7.57 -6.59
C LEU A 177 -14.16 7.75 -8.01
N SER A 178 -15.43 7.38 -8.20
CA SER A 178 -16.11 7.63 -9.47
C SER A 178 -16.14 9.11 -9.79
N ARG A 179 -15.78 9.47 -11.03
CA ARG A 179 -15.94 10.85 -11.56
C ARG A 179 -17.40 11.35 -11.56
N ARG A 180 -18.37 10.47 -11.32
CA ARG A 180 -19.80 10.81 -11.24
C ARG A 180 -20.14 11.57 -9.97
N THR A 181 -19.41 11.35 -8.90
CA THR A 181 -19.67 11.96 -7.60
C THR A 181 -18.80 13.19 -7.45
N HIS A 182 -19.43 14.36 -7.28
CA HIS A 182 -18.68 15.59 -7.06
C HIS A 182 -17.93 15.52 -5.72
N LEU A 183 -16.69 15.99 -5.67
CA LEU A 183 -15.82 15.82 -4.51
C LEU A 183 -16.41 16.39 -3.20
N ALA A 184 -17.07 17.56 -3.25
CA ALA A 184 -17.75 18.11 -2.07
C ALA A 184 -18.93 17.25 -1.60
N GLN A 185 -19.60 16.53 -2.51
CA GLN A 185 -20.65 15.57 -2.15
C GLN A 185 -20.02 14.31 -1.53
N ALA A 186 -18.92 13.82 -2.12
CA ALA A 186 -18.18 12.68 -1.59
C ALA A 186 -17.74 12.92 -0.14
N HIS A 187 -17.17 14.09 0.15
CA HIS A 187 -16.82 14.49 1.52
C HIS A 187 -17.99 14.45 2.49
N ARG A 188 -19.15 15.00 2.10
CA ARG A 188 -20.34 14.97 2.96
C ARG A 188 -20.77 13.54 3.24
N GLN A 189 -20.95 12.73 2.19
CA GLN A 189 -21.38 11.34 2.33
C GLN A 189 -20.42 10.52 3.20
N ILE A 190 -19.11 10.68 3.00
CA ILE A 190 -18.09 10.01 3.81
C ILE A 190 -18.17 10.48 5.27
N ASN A 191 -18.20 11.78 5.52
CA ASN A 191 -18.24 12.33 6.87
C ASN A 191 -19.53 11.98 7.63
N ASP A 192 -20.64 11.81 6.92
CA ASP A 192 -21.92 11.39 7.47
C ASP A 192 -21.92 9.89 7.83
N ALA A 193 -21.16 9.07 7.10
CA ALA A 193 -21.09 7.62 7.30
C ALA A 193 -20.05 7.16 8.34
N ILE A 194 -19.02 7.98 8.61
CA ILE A 194 -17.90 7.59 9.51
C ILE A 194 -17.97 8.30 10.87
N LYS A 195 -17.31 7.70 11.87
CA LYS A 195 -17.20 8.28 13.22
C LYS A 195 -16.33 9.55 13.18
N PRO A 196 -16.58 10.55 14.05
CA PRO A 196 -15.77 11.76 14.11
C PRO A 196 -14.27 11.51 14.26
N GLU A 197 -13.89 10.51 15.06
CA GLU A 197 -12.49 10.08 15.29
C GLU A 197 -11.80 9.56 14.02
N ASP A 198 -12.55 9.02 13.06
CA ASP A 198 -12.00 8.48 11.82
C ASP A 198 -11.68 9.57 10.78
N ARG A 199 -12.28 10.76 10.92
CA ARG A 199 -12.13 11.88 9.98
C ARG A 199 -10.70 12.40 9.92
N GLU A 200 -9.96 12.28 11.01
CA GLU A 200 -8.57 12.75 11.09
C GLU A 200 -7.57 11.79 10.43
N ARG A 201 -7.98 10.54 10.19
CA ARG A 201 -7.14 9.51 9.58
C ARG A 201 -7.57 9.07 8.18
N LEU A 202 -8.76 9.45 7.70
CA LEU A 202 -9.24 9.11 6.37
C LEU A 202 -9.05 10.27 5.39
N PHE A 203 -8.40 10.02 4.25
CA PHE A 203 -8.06 11.05 3.27
C PHE A 203 -8.46 10.67 1.85
N LEU A 204 -8.85 11.66 1.05
CA LEU A 204 -9.13 11.48 -0.38
C LEU A 204 -7.92 11.90 -1.20
N LEU A 205 -7.30 10.98 -1.93
CA LEU A 205 -6.10 11.28 -2.73
C LEU A 205 -6.37 12.34 -3.82
N MET A 206 -7.55 12.29 -4.44
CA MET A 206 -7.92 13.17 -5.55
C MET A 206 -8.37 14.57 -5.11
N ASP A 207 -8.42 14.85 -3.80
CA ASP A 207 -8.76 16.18 -3.29
C ASP A 207 -7.54 17.11 -3.25
N HIS A 208 -7.23 17.73 -4.38
CA HIS A 208 -6.12 18.69 -4.44
C HIS A 208 -6.27 19.82 -3.41
N ARG A 209 -7.49 20.35 -3.21
CA ARG A 209 -7.69 21.54 -2.36
C ARG A 209 -7.43 21.23 -0.90
N SER A 210 -8.15 20.26 -0.32
CA SER A 210 -8.00 19.96 1.10
C SER A 210 -6.62 19.35 1.40
N ASN A 211 -6.04 18.59 0.47
CA ASN A 211 -4.68 18.07 0.64
C ASN A 211 -3.63 19.19 0.61
N ARG A 212 -3.80 20.21 -0.24
CA ARG A 212 -2.92 21.39 -0.27
C ARG A 212 -3.03 22.19 1.02
N ASP A 213 -4.26 22.45 1.47
CA ASP A 213 -4.51 23.23 2.69
C ASP A 213 -3.90 22.51 3.91
N ARG A 214 -4.09 21.19 4.03
CA ARG A 214 -3.46 20.39 5.08
C ARG A 214 -1.93 20.40 4.99
N TYR A 215 -1.36 20.27 3.79
CA TYR A 215 0.09 20.34 3.60
C TYR A 215 0.66 21.67 4.09
N ASN A 216 0.02 22.79 3.73
CA ASN A 216 0.46 24.11 4.16
C ASN A 216 0.40 24.25 5.70
N GLN A 217 -0.66 23.77 6.34
CA GLN A 217 -0.76 23.76 7.81
C GLN A 217 0.32 22.90 8.46
N GLN A 218 0.65 21.74 7.88
CA GLN A 218 1.72 20.87 8.36
C GLN A 218 3.10 21.53 8.21
N GLN A 219 3.33 22.23 7.10
CA GLN A 219 4.54 23.00 6.84
C GLN A 219 4.69 24.11 7.89
N GLU A 220 3.65 24.92 8.11
CA GLU A 220 3.64 25.99 9.12
C GLU A 220 3.87 25.45 10.54
N ALA A 221 3.25 24.32 10.89
CA ALA A 221 3.44 23.68 12.19
C ALA A 221 4.86 23.10 12.37
N PHE A 222 5.47 22.59 11.30
CA PHE A 222 6.85 22.10 11.34
C PHE A 222 7.84 23.25 11.52
N ASP A 223 7.66 24.33 10.77
CA ASP A 223 8.54 25.49 10.81
C ASP A 223 8.50 26.20 12.19
N THR A 224 7.33 26.20 12.85
CA THR A 224 7.16 26.79 14.20
C THR A 224 7.64 25.90 15.35
N GLN A 225 7.89 24.60 15.12
CA GLN A 225 8.47 23.68 16.12
C GLN A 225 10.00 23.58 16.02
N GLY A 226 10.59 24.19 14.99
CA GLY A 226 12.04 24.21 14.73
C GLY A 226 12.81 25.39 15.33
N ASP A 227 12.09 26.39 15.88
CA ASP A 227 12.61 27.53 16.66
C ASP A 227 12.43 27.31 18.18
#